data_AF-X1AED3-F1
#
_entry.id   AF-X1AED3-F1
#
_cell.length_a   1.000
_cell.length_b   1.000
_cell.length_c   1.000
_cell.angle_alpha   90.00
_cell.angle_beta   90.00
_cell.angle_gamma   90.00
#
_symmetry.space_group_name_H-M   'P 1'
#
loop_
_entity.id
_entity.type
_entity.pdbx_description
1 polymer ?
#
loop_
_entity_poly.entity_id
_entity_poly.type
_entity_poly.pdbx_seq_one_letter_code
_entity_poly.pdbx_strand_id
1 'polypeptide(L)'
;LINTKSGLMALKNMVECLAYMPPGSLGWSYMEVRTALTKGDAAMGKQWTCVGKAAESPEESKVVGKMGYALVPGAEWDGEICYRPMIAGGWDLTIPKDSKKKGAAITFLQFITRPDISLQIVMDPNTSLDPYRLSHYTSPVFRALWPTAGDYLDAINANLDKGFPDLLIPGTAEYMNALTYEITQVLAGTKDAKKALDDAAKAWNEITDNLDRETQKKLWNGQYDAMKALGIVYKEWKD
;
A
#
# COMPACT_ATOMS: atom_id res chain seq x y z
N LEU A 1 -16.91 -11.12 5.96
CA LEU A 1 -15.55 -11.48 6.48
C LEU A 1 -14.66 -11.86 5.30
N ILE A 2 -13.36 -12.05 5.53
CA ILE A 2 -12.34 -12.32 4.50
C ILE A 2 -12.42 -13.70 3.83
N ASN A 3 -13.12 -14.66 4.44
CA ASN A 3 -13.23 -16.05 3.98
C ASN A 3 -14.35 -16.30 2.96
N THR A 4 -14.71 -15.25 2.21
CA THR A 4 -15.67 -15.33 1.11
C THR A 4 -15.01 -15.86 -0.16
N LYS A 5 -15.83 -16.12 -1.18
CA LYS A 5 -15.38 -16.55 -2.51
C LYS A 5 -14.35 -15.59 -3.12
N SER A 6 -14.57 -14.27 -2.97
CA SER A 6 -13.64 -13.22 -3.40
C SER A 6 -12.27 -13.35 -2.71
N GLY A 7 -12.25 -13.60 -1.41
CA GLY A 7 -11.01 -13.80 -0.65
C GLY A 7 -10.27 -15.07 -1.10
N LEU A 8 -11.01 -16.16 -1.34
CA LEU A 8 -10.43 -17.40 -1.85
C LEU A 8 -9.83 -17.22 -3.25
N MET A 9 -10.50 -16.51 -4.15
CA MET A 9 -9.94 -16.16 -5.46
C MET A 9 -8.68 -15.32 -5.35
N ALA A 10 -8.68 -14.29 -4.51
CA ALA A 10 -7.53 -13.43 -4.32
C ALA A 10 -6.31 -14.25 -3.84
N LEU A 11 -6.51 -15.15 -2.86
CA LEU A 11 -5.45 -16.01 -2.36
C LEU A 11 -4.97 -17.03 -3.39
N LYS A 12 -5.88 -17.62 -4.18
CA LYS A 12 -5.51 -18.50 -5.29
C LYS A 12 -4.68 -17.77 -6.36
N ASN A 13 -5.09 -16.58 -6.75
CA ASN A 13 -4.33 -15.75 -7.68
C ASN A 13 -2.93 -15.43 -7.12
N MET A 14 -2.79 -15.16 -5.82
CA MET A 14 -1.45 -14.99 -5.20
C MET A 14 -0.59 -16.26 -5.31
N VAL A 15 -1.18 -17.45 -5.10
CA VAL A 15 -0.48 -18.74 -5.26
C VAL A 15 -0.06 -18.95 -6.72
N GLU A 16 -0.93 -18.66 -7.68
CA GLU A 16 -0.63 -18.76 -9.11
C GLU A 16 0.51 -17.82 -9.53
N CYS A 17 0.59 -16.62 -8.93
CA CYS A 17 1.69 -15.69 -9.17
C CYS A 17 3.07 -16.24 -8.75
N LEU A 18 3.15 -17.18 -7.79
CA LEU A 18 4.42 -17.72 -7.28
C LEU A 18 5.29 -18.32 -8.39
N ALA A 19 4.68 -18.92 -9.41
CA ALA A 19 5.38 -19.51 -10.55
C ALA A 19 6.17 -18.47 -11.38
N TYR A 20 5.81 -17.19 -11.28
CA TYR A 20 6.42 -16.08 -12.00
C TYR A 20 7.32 -15.21 -11.11
N MET A 21 7.41 -15.52 -9.82
CA MET A 21 8.26 -14.77 -8.90
C MET A 21 9.70 -15.26 -8.95
N PRO A 22 10.69 -14.39 -8.66
CA PRO A 22 12.08 -14.81 -8.54
C PRO A 22 12.27 -15.92 -7.49
N PRO A 23 13.23 -16.85 -7.67
CA PRO A 23 13.50 -17.89 -6.69
C PRO A 23 13.81 -17.32 -5.29
N GLY A 24 13.19 -17.90 -4.26
CA GLY A 24 13.35 -17.46 -2.87
C GLY A 24 12.58 -16.20 -2.48
N SER A 25 11.75 -15.65 -3.38
CA SER A 25 10.95 -14.44 -3.14
C SER A 25 10.01 -14.51 -1.94
N LEU A 26 9.60 -15.71 -1.51
CA LEU A 26 8.81 -15.90 -0.30
C LEU A 26 9.52 -15.38 0.97
N GLY A 27 10.85 -15.35 0.97
CA GLY A 27 11.65 -14.78 2.06
C GLY A 27 11.99 -13.30 1.89
N TRP A 28 11.51 -12.65 0.83
CA TRP A 28 11.85 -11.26 0.54
C TRP A 28 10.98 -10.29 1.35
N SER A 29 11.60 -9.22 1.79
CA SER A 29 10.94 -8.05 2.37
C SER A 29 11.01 -6.87 1.39
N TYR A 30 10.68 -5.68 1.88
CA TYR A 30 10.79 -4.44 1.13
C TYR A 30 12.16 -4.27 0.44
N MET A 31 13.26 -4.51 1.16
CA MET A 31 14.60 -4.19 0.65
C MET A 31 15.07 -5.15 -0.45
N GLU A 32 14.75 -6.44 -0.34
CA GLU A 32 15.07 -7.43 -1.37
C GLU A 32 14.29 -7.14 -2.67
N VAL A 33 13.00 -6.79 -2.57
CA VAL A 33 12.20 -6.39 -3.74
C VAL A 33 12.72 -5.10 -4.37
N ARG A 34 13.05 -4.08 -3.56
CA ARG A 34 13.68 -2.83 -4.05
C ARG A 34 14.97 -3.13 -4.80
N THR A 35 15.82 -3.98 -4.23
CA THR A 35 17.11 -4.36 -4.85
C THR A 35 16.89 -5.11 -6.16
N ALA A 36 15.99 -6.09 -6.18
CA ALA A 36 15.70 -6.86 -7.39
C ALA A 36 15.22 -5.94 -8.55
N LEU A 37 14.41 -4.94 -8.24
CA LEU A 37 13.96 -3.95 -9.24
C LEU A 37 15.10 -3.03 -9.68
N THR A 38 15.83 -2.41 -8.74
CA THR A 38 16.87 -1.42 -9.07
C THR A 38 18.11 -2.04 -9.72
N LYS A 39 18.36 -3.33 -9.50
CA LYS A 39 19.43 -4.08 -10.17
C LYS A 39 19.01 -4.72 -11.49
N GLY A 40 17.72 -4.74 -11.79
CA GLY A 40 17.17 -5.30 -13.03
C GLY A 40 17.00 -6.82 -13.00
N ASP A 41 16.94 -7.42 -11.80
CA ASP A 41 16.74 -8.86 -11.61
C ASP A 41 15.24 -9.24 -11.69
N ALA A 42 14.34 -8.27 -11.56
CA ALA A 42 12.89 -8.42 -11.75
C ALA A 42 12.36 -7.45 -12.80
N ALA A 43 11.56 -7.95 -13.74
CA ALA A 43 10.97 -7.14 -14.82
C ALA A 43 9.80 -6.26 -14.37
N MET A 44 9.08 -6.68 -13.32
CA MET A 44 7.95 -5.96 -12.74
C MET A 44 7.95 -6.12 -11.23
N GLY A 45 7.45 -5.12 -10.50
CA GLY A 45 7.23 -5.21 -9.07
C GLY A 45 6.13 -4.28 -8.59
N LYS A 46 5.27 -4.80 -7.72
CA LYS A 46 4.28 -4.01 -6.98
C LYS A 46 4.95 -3.49 -5.71
N GLN A 47 5.28 -2.21 -5.66
CA GLN A 47 6.09 -1.63 -4.59
C GLN A 47 5.71 -0.17 -4.29
N TRP A 48 6.15 0.34 -3.14
CA TRP A 48 6.08 1.76 -2.79
C TRP A 48 6.71 2.63 -3.86
N THR A 49 6.13 3.82 -4.05
CA THR A 49 6.45 4.68 -5.20
C THR A 49 7.87 5.27 -5.08
N CYS A 50 8.39 5.43 -3.86
CA CYS A 50 9.79 5.82 -3.62
C CYS A 50 10.82 4.92 -4.32
N VAL A 51 10.52 3.65 -4.59
CA VAL A 51 11.41 2.77 -5.38
C VAL A 51 11.51 3.23 -6.83
N GLY A 52 10.46 3.84 -7.37
CA GLY A 52 10.49 4.47 -8.69
C GLY A 52 11.49 5.63 -8.78
N LYS A 53 11.65 6.42 -7.71
CA LYS A 53 12.71 7.43 -7.61
C LYS A 53 14.09 6.80 -7.43
N ALA A 54 14.21 5.82 -6.55
CA ALA A 54 15.48 5.11 -6.31
C ALA A 54 16.02 4.44 -7.58
N ALA A 55 15.13 3.90 -8.42
CA ALA A 55 15.47 3.29 -9.69
C ALA A 55 16.03 4.27 -10.74
N GLU A 56 15.82 5.57 -10.55
CA GLU A 56 16.36 6.63 -11.40
C GLU A 56 17.64 7.26 -10.82
N SER A 57 18.10 6.83 -9.64
CA SER A 57 19.38 7.26 -9.05
C SER A 57 20.56 6.45 -9.62
N PRO A 58 21.53 7.07 -10.31
CA PRO A 58 22.71 6.36 -10.82
C PRO A 58 23.61 5.75 -9.75
N GLU A 59 23.55 6.27 -8.51
CA GLU A 59 24.33 5.76 -7.38
C GLU A 59 23.78 4.41 -6.86
N GLU A 60 22.48 4.19 -7.04
CA GLU A 60 21.79 3.01 -6.50
C GLU A 60 21.34 2.01 -7.58
N SER A 61 21.05 2.49 -8.80
CA SER A 61 20.31 1.73 -9.82
C SER A 61 21.13 1.37 -11.05
N LYS A 62 20.92 0.17 -11.59
CA LYS A 62 21.41 -0.30 -12.89
C LYS A 62 20.38 -0.13 -14.02
N VAL A 63 19.17 0.35 -13.68
CA VAL A 63 18.02 0.47 -14.59
C VAL A 63 17.58 1.92 -14.81
N VAL A 64 18.47 2.89 -14.56
CA VAL A 64 18.20 4.32 -14.81
C VAL A 64 17.70 4.53 -16.24
N GLY A 65 16.60 5.28 -16.38
CA GLY A 65 15.95 5.58 -17.66
C GLY A 65 15.24 4.38 -18.31
N LYS A 66 15.10 3.25 -17.60
CA LYS A 66 14.43 2.04 -18.12
C LYS A 66 13.14 1.69 -17.38
N MET A 67 12.77 2.46 -16.36
CA MET A 67 11.56 2.21 -15.57
C MET A 67 10.31 2.71 -16.29
N GLY A 68 9.28 1.87 -16.26
CA GLY A 68 7.90 2.26 -16.53
C GLY A 68 7.10 2.34 -15.23
N TYR A 69 6.06 3.16 -15.21
CA TYR A 69 5.18 3.36 -14.06
C TYR A 69 3.73 3.17 -14.50
N ALA A 70 2.94 2.47 -13.69
CA ALA A 70 1.58 2.10 -14.06
C ALA A 70 0.64 2.02 -12.86
N LEU A 71 -0.66 1.97 -13.17
CA LEU A 71 -1.70 1.59 -12.22
C LEU A 71 -1.45 0.16 -11.72
N VAL A 72 -1.62 -0.10 -10.42
CA VAL A 72 -1.56 -1.47 -9.88
C VAL A 72 -2.55 -2.35 -10.64
N PRO A 73 -2.15 -3.54 -11.11
CA PRO A 73 -3.04 -4.44 -11.83
C PRO A 73 -4.34 -4.69 -11.06
N GLY A 74 -5.47 -4.52 -11.75
CA GLY A 74 -6.79 -4.91 -11.25
C GLY A 74 -7.12 -6.36 -11.60
N ALA A 75 -8.27 -6.82 -11.13
CA ALA A 75 -8.84 -8.12 -11.52
C ALA A 75 -10.13 -7.89 -12.31
N GLU A 76 -10.37 -8.69 -13.35
CA GLU A 76 -11.64 -8.68 -14.06
C GLU A 76 -12.77 -9.19 -13.16
N TRP A 77 -13.90 -8.49 -13.19
CA TRP A 77 -15.07 -8.71 -12.38
C TRP A 77 -16.32 -8.33 -13.20
N ASP A 78 -17.16 -9.31 -13.54
CA ASP A 78 -18.41 -9.11 -14.28
C ASP A 78 -18.23 -8.27 -15.57
N GLY A 79 -17.11 -8.49 -16.28
CA GLY A 79 -16.74 -7.74 -17.49
C GLY A 79 -16.09 -6.37 -17.23
N GLU A 80 -15.86 -5.98 -15.98
CA GLU A 80 -15.15 -4.74 -15.60
C GLU A 80 -13.84 -5.03 -14.86
N ILE A 81 -12.79 -4.26 -15.11
CA ILE A 81 -11.56 -4.37 -14.32
C ILE A 81 -11.73 -3.61 -12.99
N CYS A 82 -11.71 -4.35 -11.88
CA CYS A 82 -11.74 -3.82 -10.53
C CYS A 82 -10.31 -3.54 -10.02
N TYR A 83 -9.97 -2.26 -9.92
CA TYR A 83 -8.73 -1.78 -9.32
C TYR A 83 -8.88 -1.63 -7.80
N ARG A 84 -7.89 -2.13 -7.07
CA ARG A 84 -7.77 -2.00 -5.60
C ARG A 84 -6.33 -1.69 -5.18
N PRO A 85 -5.66 -0.65 -5.73
CA PRO A 85 -4.38 -0.20 -5.19
C PRO A 85 -4.56 0.18 -3.72
N MET A 86 -3.68 -0.36 -2.87
CA MET A 86 -3.68 -0.06 -1.44
C MET A 86 -3.25 1.39 -1.23
N ILE A 87 -4.02 2.15 -0.45
CA ILE A 87 -3.58 3.41 0.16
C ILE A 87 -3.31 3.12 1.63
N ALA A 88 -2.04 3.06 2.00
CA ALA A 88 -1.66 3.07 3.41
C ALA A 88 -1.64 4.48 3.97
N GLY A 89 -1.79 4.58 5.30
CA GLY A 89 -1.75 5.85 6.04
C GLY A 89 -0.46 6.66 5.86
N GLY A 90 0.62 6.05 5.36
CA GLY A 90 1.86 6.74 5.02
C GLY A 90 2.72 7.07 6.24
N TRP A 91 3.60 8.06 6.09
CA TRP A 91 4.46 8.57 7.16
C TRP A 91 3.80 9.75 7.86
N ASP A 92 3.48 9.59 9.14
CA ASP A 92 2.79 10.62 9.92
C ASP A 92 3.73 11.40 10.84
N LEU A 93 3.49 12.71 10.92
CA LEU A 93 4.11 13.59 11.91
C LEU A 93 3.06 13.98 12.96
N THR A 94 3.26 13.55 14.20
CA THR A 94 2.27 13.72 15.29
C THR A 94 2.86 14.43 16.50
N ILE A 95 2.01 15.10 17.28
CA ILE A 95 2.38 15.78 18.52
C ILE A 95 1.68 15.09 19.69
N PRO A 96 2.43 14.52 20.66
CA PRO A 96 1.84 13.91 21.82
C PRO A 96 0.97 14.90 22.60
N LYS A 97 -0.22 14.46 23.02
CA LYS A 97 -1.18 15.27 23.78
C LYS A 97 -0.56 15.91 25.02
N ASP A 98 0.35 15.20 25.69
CA ASP A 98 0.96 15.66 26.95
C ASP A 98 2.26 16.44 26.78
N SER A 99 2.71 16.65 25.53
CA SER A 99 3.91 17.44 25.24
C SER A 99 3.82 18.83 25.86
N LYS A 100 4.92 19.23 26.52
CA LYS A 100 5.10 20.58 27.06
C LYS A 100 5.72 21.56 26.06
N LYS A 101 6.01 21.09 24.83
CA LYS A 101 6.67 21.85 23.76
C LYS A 101 5.82 21.95 22.48
N LYS A 102 4.50 21.96 22.61
CA LYS A 102 3.56 21.96 21.47
C LYS A 102 3.80 23.11 20.49
N GLY A 103 4.09 24.31 20.98
CA GLY A 103 4.37 25.47 20.13
C GLY A 103 5.58 25.22 19.21
N ALA A 104 6.71 24.83 19.79
CA ALA A 104 7.92 24.52 19.00
C ALA A 104 7.70 23.35 18.04
N ALA A 105 6.98 22.30 18.47
CA ALA A 105 6.66 21.17 17.61
C ALA A 105 5.79 21.59 16.41
N ILE A 106 4.71 22.35 16.63
CA ILE A 106 3.86 22.87 15.54
C ILE A 106 4.67 23.74 14.59
N THR A 107 5.53 24.64 15.09
CA THR A 107 6.39 25.47 14.25
C THR A 107 7.31 24.63 13.38
N PHE A 108 7.91 23.57 13.93
CA PHE A 108 8.75 22.67 13.17
C PHE A 108 7.95 21.88 12.12
N LEU A 109 6.78 21.36 12.47
CA LEU A 109 5.91 20.65 11.51
C LEU A 109 5.47 21.56 10.37
N GLN A 110 5.12 22.82 10.67
CA GLN A 110 4.83 23.82 9.65
C GLN A 110 6.04 24.05 8.76
N PHE A 111 7.23 24.26 9.35
CA PHE A 111 8.48 24.49 8.63
C PHE A 111 8.81 23.33 7.68
N ILE A 112 8.92 22.10 8.18
CA ILE A 112 9.36 20.94 7.40
C ILE A 112 8.36 20.57 6.29
N THR A 113 7.09 20.92 6.47
CA THR A 113 6.04 20.65 5.47
C THR A 113 5.79 21.83 4.53
N ARG A 114 6.49 22.96 4.63
CA ARG A 114 6.30 24.08 3.69
C ARG A 114 6.49 23.63 2.24
N PRO A 115 5.76 24.17 1.25
CA PRO A 115 5.85 23.72 -0.14
C PRO A 115 7.27 23.73 -0.73
N ASP A 116 8.09 24.73 -0.39
CA ASP A 116 9.48 24.84 -0.83
C ASP A 116 10.40 23.76 -0.26
N ILE A 117 10.22 23.41 1.02
CA ILE A 117 11.01 22.39 1.71
C ILE A 117 10.52 20.99 1.35
N SER A 118 9.22 20.76 1.46
CA SER A 118 8.59 19.47 1.14
C SER A 118 8.83 19.03 -0.29
N LEU A 119 8.84 19.97 -1.26
CA LEU A 119 9.18 19.64 -2.65
C LEU A 119 10.61 19.11 -2.77
N GLN A 120 11.59 19.73 -2.10
CA GLN A 120 12.98 19.25 -2.12
C GLN A 120 13.08 17.84 -1.51
N ILE A 121 12.37 17.61 -0.41
CA ILE A 121 12.34 16.30 0.26
C ILE A 121 11.82 15.22 -0.70
N VAL A 122 10.64 15.42 -1.32
CA VAL A 122 10.03 14.37 -2.15
C VAL A 122 10.74 14.16 -3.49
N MET A 123 11.48 15.15 -3.98
CA MET A 123 12.32 15.03 -5.18
C MET A 123 13.62 14.26 -4.91
N ASP A 124 14.15 14.31 -3.69
CA ASP A 124 15.41 13.63 -3.36
C ASP A 124 15.23 12.09 -3.41
N PRO A 125 15.99 11.38 -4.27
CA PRO A 125 15.93 9.92 -4.36
C PRO A 125 16.48 9.21 -3.11
N ASN A 126 17.23 9.90 -2.26
CA ASN A 126 17.71 9.37 -0.98
C ASN A 126 16.62 9.35 0.09
N THR A 127 15.47 9.99 -0.17
CA THR A 127 14.32 9.93 0.73
C THR A 127 13.32 8.87 0.27
N SER A 128 12.76 8.16 1.24
CA SER A 128 11.65 7.24 1.01
C SER A 128 10.28 7.93 0.97
N LEU A 129 10.25 9.27 0.88
CA LEU A 129 9.02 10.04 0.96
C LEU A 129 8.41 10.29 -0.42
N ASP A 130 7.14 9.96 -0.52
CA ASP A 130 6.33 10.09 -1.73
C ASP A 130 5.67 11.47 -1.79
N PRO A 131 5.18 11.91 -2.97
CA PRO A 131 4.49 13.19 -3.08
C PRO A 131 3.22 13.26 -2.21
N TYR A 132 3.25 14.09 -1.15
CA TYR A 132 2.12 14.25 -0.21
C TYR A 132 1.39 15.61 -0.31
N ARG A 133 1.63 16.40 -1.37
CA ARG A 133 0.92 17.66 -1.65
C ARG A 133 0.52 17.72 -3.12
N LEU A 134 -0.64 18.32 -3.41
CA LEU A 134 -1.08 18.57 -4.79
C LEU A 134 -0.05 19.35 -5.61
N SER A 135 0.64 20.31 -4.99
CA SER A 135 1.70 21.10 -5.63
C SER A 135 2.92 20.29 -6.04
N HIS A 136 3.15 19.11 -5.45
CA HIS A 136 4.27 18.24 -5.85
C HIS A 136 3.99 17.62 -7.23
N TYR A 137 2.77 17.16 -7.47
CA TYR A 137 2.36 16.51 -8.72
C TYR A 137 2.39 17.44 -9.93
N THR A 138 2.14 18.73 -9.71
CA THR A 138 2.11 19.77 -10.75
C THR A 138 3.40 20.57 -10.86
N SER A 139 4.41 20.27 -10.03
CA SER A 139 5.69 20.98 -10.03
C SER A 139 6.44 20.75 -11.35
N PRO A 140 6.74 21.81 -12.14
CA PRO A 140 7.49 21.67 -13.38
C PRO A 140 8.90 21.10 -13.15
N VAL A 141 9.52 21.44 -12.01
CA VAL A 141 10.86 20.95 -11.66
C VAL A 141 10.82 19.47 -11.34
N PHE A 142 9.81 18.98 -10.61
CA PHE A 142 9.70 17.55 -10.32
C PHE A 142 9.36 16.76 -11.58
N ARG A 143 8.41 17.23 -12.38
CA ARG A 143 8.02 16.57 -13.64
C ARG A 143 9.15 16.50 -14.66
N ALA A 144 10.19 17.33 -14.54
CA ALA A 144 11.38 17.32 -15.39
C ALA A 144 12.63 16.73 -14.71
N LEU A 145 12.50 16.19 -13.49
CA LEU A 145 13.64 15.74 -12.68
C LEU A 145 14.42 14.59 -13.34
N TRP A 146 13.69 13.71 -14.03
CA TRP A 146 14.23 12.74 -14.98
C TRP A 146 13.26 12.63 -16.17
N PRO A 147 13.67 12.05 -17.32
CA PRO A 147 12.88 12.07 -18.55
C PRO A 147 11.43 11.58 -18.41
N THR A 148 11.17 10.61 -17.54
CA THR A 148 9.85 10.00 -17.29
C THR A 148 9.25 10.38 -15.92
N ALA A 149 9.72 11.45 -15.28
CA ALA A 149 9.22 11.87 -13.97
C ALA A 149 7.75 12.30 -14.00
N GLY A 150 7.30 12.88 -15.12
CA GLY A 150 5.89 13.14 -15.36
C GLY A 150 5.05 11.86 -15.32
N ASP A 151 5.47 10.82 -16.02
CA ASP A 151 4.79 9.52 -16.08
C ASP A 151 4.71 8.86 -14.69
N TYR A 152 5.79 8.98 -13.90
CA TYR A 152 5.82 8.54 -12.51
C TYR A 152 4.75 9.24 -11.66
N LEU A 153 4.69 10.57 -11.71
CA LEU A 153 3.72 11.35 -10.94
C LEU A 153 2.28 11.09 -11.40
N ASP A 154 2.07 10.91 -12.70
CA ASP A 154 0.76 10.61 -13.28
C ASP A 154 0.28 9.20 -12.90
N ALA A 155 1.18 8.21 -12.86
CA ALA A 155 0.88 6.87 -12.38
C ALA A 155 0.50 6.88 -10.88
N ILE A 156 1.17 7.67 -10.04
CA ILE A 156 0.78 7.82 -8.63
C ILE A 156 -0.63 8.39 -8.51
N ASN A 157 -0.93 9.48 -9.23
CA ASN A 157 -2.26 10.09 -9.22
C ASN A 157 -3.34 9.09 -9.68
N ALA A 158 -3.09 8.34 -10.75
CA ALA A 158 -4.01 7.32 -11.23
C ALA A 158 -4.29 6.21 -10.18
N ASN A 159 -3.28 5.85 -9.38
CA ASN A 159 -3.46 4.93 -8.25
C ASN A 159 -4.26 5.55 -7.10
N LEU A 160 -4.03 6.83 -6.77
CA LEU A 160 -4.79 7.54 -5.74
C LEU A 160 -6.29 7.64 -6.09
N ASP A 161 -6.62 7.90 -7.36
CA ASP A 161 -8.00 7.93 -7.86
C ASP A 161 -8.74 6.60 -7.72
N LYS A 162 -8.01 5.48 -7.66
CA LYS A 162 -8.54 4.13 -7.49
C LYS A 162 -8.27 3.55 -6.10
N GLY A 163 -7.78 4.39 -5.20
CA GLY A 163 -7.30 4.01 -3.88
C GLY A 163 -8.28 3.21 -3.06
N PHE A 164 -7.76 2.19 -2.39
CA PHE A 164 -8.50 1.39 -1.42
C PHE A 164 -7.82 1.46 -0.06
N PRO A 165 -8.51 1.94 1.00
CA PRO A 165 -7.88 2.15 2.29
C PRO A 165 -7.65 0.82 3.03
N ASP A 166 -6.67 0.82 3.91
CA ASP A 166 -6.47 -0.25 4.89
C ASP A 166 -7.62 -0.33 5.91
N LEU A 167 -7.62 -1.38 6.73
CA LEU A 167 -8.46 -1.44 7.93
C LEU A 167 -7.99 -0.36 8.92
N LEU A 168 -8.89 0.50 9.40
CA LEU A 168 -8.54 1.68 10.22
C LEU A 168 -9.31 1.71 11.54
N ILE A 169 -9.52 0.53 12.15
CA ILE A 169 -10.17 0.38 13.46
C ILE A 169 -9.17 -0.14 14.50
N PRO A 170 -9.39 0.09 15.81
CA PRO A 170 -8.53 -0.45 16.86
C PRO A 170 -8.36 -1.96 16.72
N GLY A 171 -7.13 -2.46 16.90
CA GLY A 171 -6.80 -3.87 16.67
C GLY A 171 -6.31 -4.20 15.25
N THR A 172 -6.18 -3.20 14.36
CA THR A 172 -5.79 -3.41 12.95
C THR A 172 -4.52 -4.26 12.81
N ALA A 173 -3.49 -4.01 13.63
CA ALA A 173 -2.26 -4.77 13.57
C ALA A 173 -2.50 -6.26 13.87
N GLU A 174 -3.31 -6.57 14.88
CA GLU A 174 -3.69 -7.92 15.27
C GLU A 174 -4.50 -8.62 14.17
N TYR A 175 -5.49 -7.93 13.57
CA TYR A 175 -6.25 -8.45 12.43
C TYR A 175 -5.32 -8.78 11.25
N MET A 176 -4.47 -7.84 10.86
CA MET A 176 -3.59 -8.01 9.71
C MET A 176 -2.50 -9.07 9.96
N ASN A 177 -1.98 -9.18 11.19
CA ASN A 177 -1.03 -10.23 11.57
C ASN A 177 -1.67 -11.62 11.48
N ALA A 178 -2.90 -11.79 12.00
CA ALA A 178 -3.62 -13.06 11.91
C ALA A 178 -3.85 -13.47 10.45
N LEU A 179 -4.25 -12.52 9.59
CA LEU A 179 -4.42 -12.77 8.16
C LEU A 179 -3.09 -13.10 7.46
N THR A 180 -2.05 -12.32 7.72
CA THR A 180 -0.74 -12.48 7.08
C THR A 180 -0.09 -13.81 7.43
N TYR A 181 -0.21 -14.25 8.69
CA TYR A 181 0.26 -15.55 9.12
C TYR A 181 -0.37 -16.68 8.30
N GLU A 182 -1.69 -16.66 8.16
CA GLU A 182 -2.46 -17.68 7.46
C GLU A 182 -2.19 -17.70 5.95
N ILE A 183 -2.12 -16.52 5.31
CA ILE A 183 -1.72 -16.41 3.90
C ILE A 183 -0.32 -16.99 3.68
N THR A 184 0.63 -16.69 4.57
CA THR A 184 2.02 -17.17 4.44
C THR A 184 2.10 -18.71 4.47
N GLN A 185 1.27 -19.38 5.28
CA GLN A 185 1.21 -20.85 5.28
C GLN A 185 0.74 -21.41 3.92
N VAL A 186 -0.22 -20.75 3.30
CA VAL A 186 -0.74 -21.16 1.98
C VAL A 186 0.32 -20.95 0.90
N LEU A 187 1.02 -19.80 0.92
CA LEU A 187 2.10 -19.53 -0.03
C LEU A 187 3.28 -20.49 0.15
N ALA A 188 3.54 -20.94 1.38
CA ALA A 188 4.54 -21.98 1.67
C ALA A 188 4.07 -23.41 1.31
N GLY A 189 2.81 -23.59 0.88
CA GLY A 189 2.24 -24.88 0.56
C GLY A 189 1.93 -25.77 1.79
N THR A 190 1.95 -25.20 3.00
CA THR A 190 1.74 -25.95 4.26
C THR A 190 0.27 -25.96 4.70
N LYS A 191 -0.60 -25.19 4.04
CA LYS A 191 -2.01 -25.08 4.40
C LYS A 191 -2.92 -24.87 3.18
N ASP A 192 -4.12 -25.45 3.24
CA ASP A 192 -5.17 -25.20 2.25
C ASP A 192 -5.69 -23.75 2.33
N ALA A 193 -5.96 -23.14 1.18
CA ALA A 193 -6.39 -21.74 1.06
C ALA A 193 -7.73 -21.47 1.76
N LYS A 194 -8.72 -22.37 1.64
CA LYS A 194 -10.02 -22.17 2.30
C LYS A 194 -9.88 -22.29 3.81
N LYS A 195 -9.14 -23.30 4.27
CA LYS A 195 -8.87 -23.48 5.70
C LYS A 195 -8.12 -22.29 6.30
N ALA A 196 -7.11 -21.77 5.62
CA ALA A 196 -6.35 -20.61 6.09
C ALA A 196 -7.23 -19.37 6.25
N LEU A 197 -8.09 -19.09 5.27
CA LEU A 197 -9.02 -17.97 5.36
C LEU A 197 -10.07 -18.15 6.46
N ASP A 198 -10.56 -19.38 6.67
CA ASP A 198 -11.49 -19.68 7.76
C ASP A 198 -10.83 -19.50 9.13
N ASP A 199 -9.60 -19.98 9.31
CA ASP A 199 -8.84 -19.82 10.55
C ASP A 199 -8.51 -18.33 10.81
N ALA A 200 -8.16 -17.56 9.77
CA ALA A 200 -8.00 -16.11 9.88
C ALA A 200 -9.32 -15.40 10.25
N ALA A 201 -10.44 -15.79 9.64
CA ALA A 201 -11.75 -15.22 9.96
C ALA A 201 -12.20 -15.57 11.39
N LYS A 202 -11.84 -16.74 11.89
CA LYS A 202 -12.06 -17.12 13.29
C LYS A 202 -11.24 -16.22 14.22
N ALA A 203 -9.94 -16.06 13.97
CA ALA A 203 -9.08 -15.18 14.75
C ALA A 203 -9.58 -13.72 14.75
N TRP A 204 -10.07 -13.24 13.61
CA TRP A 204 -10.69 -11.91 13.53
C TRP A 204 -11.90 -11.78 14.44
N ASN A 205 -12.79 -12.78 14.49
CA ASN A 205 -13.92 -12.75 15.40
C ASN A 205 -13.47 -12.70 16.87
N GLU A 206 -12.46 -13.47 17.25
CA GLU A 206 -11.90 -13.46 18.62
C GLU A 206 -11.32 -12.09 18.98
N ILE A 207 -10.57 -11.46 18.06
CA ILE A 207 -10.05 -10.09 18.23
C ILE A 207 -11.21 -9.10 18.40
N THR A 208 -12.22 -9.20 17.54
CA THR A 208 -13.42 -8.34 17.60
C THR A 208 -14.14 -8.47 18.95
N ASP A 209 -14.29 -9.68 19.47
CA ASP A 209 -14.93 -9.92 20.77
C ASP A 209 -14.10 -9.36 21.93
N ASN A 210 -12.79 -9.57 21.90
CA ASN A 210 -11.87 -9.07 22.93
C ASN A 210 -11.82 -7.53 22.99
N LEU A 211 -12.04 -6.86 21.86
CA LEU A 211 -12.03 -5.39 21.74
C LEU A 211 -13.42 -4.76 21.85
N ASP A 212 -14.41 -5.51 22.34
CA ASP A 212 -15.84 -5.19 22.35
C ASP A 212 -16.48 -5.12 20.94
N ARG A 213 -17.29 -6.13 20.62
CA ARG A 213 -17.89 -6.31 19.30
C ARG A 213 -18.75 -5.14 18.85
N GLU A 214 -19.54 -4.56 19.75
CA GLU A 214 -20.44 -3.45 19.39
C GLU A 214 -19.66 -2.17 19.09
N THR A 215 -18.60 -1.89 19.85
CA THR A 215 -17.67 -0.79 19.57
C THR A 215 -16.96 -0.99 18.23
N GLN A 216 -16.42 -2.19 17.99
CA GLN A 216 -15.77 -2.53 16.72
C GLN A 216 -16.71 -2.36 15.53
N LYS A 217 -17.95 -2.85 15.64
CA LYS A 217 -18.98 -2.71 14.61
C LYS A 217 -19.31 -1.26 14.32
N LYS A 218 -19.44 -0.42 15.37
CA LYS A 218 -19.68 1.02 15.21
C LYS A 218 -18.52 1.71 14.47
N LEU A 219 -17.28 1.42 14.84
CA LEU A 219 -16.09 2.02 14.21
C LEU A 219 -15.93 1.57 12.76
N TRP A 220 -16.13 0.28 12.50
CA TRP A 220 -16.12 -0.28 11.15
C TRP A 220 -17.18 0.36 10.26
N ASN A 221 -18.42 0.48 10.75
CA ASN A 221 -19.49 1.12 9.99
C ASN A 221 -19.16 2.59 9.70
N GLY A 222 -18.54 3.30 10.64
CA GLY A 222 -18.04 4.67 10.39
C GLY A 222 -17.01 4.73 9.27
N GLN A 223 -16.03 3.82 9.26
CA GLN A 223 -15.06 3.71 8.17
C GLN A 223 -15.76 3.37 6.84
N TYR A 224 -16.70 2.42 6.86
CA TYR A 224 -17.45 1.96 5.70
C TYR A 224 -18.32 3.05 5.08
N ASP A 225 -18.98 3.86 5.90
CA ASP A 225 -19.77 4.99 5.43
C ASP A 225 -18.88 6.09 4.83
N ALA A 226 -17.70 6.35 5.41
CA ALA A 226 -16.72 7.26 4.84
C ALA A 226 -16.21 6.78 3.47
N MET A 227 -15.91 5.48 3.32
CA MET A 227 -15.56 4.88 2.04
C MET A 227 -16.67 5.04 1.00
N LYS A 228 -17.92 4.76 1.38
CA LYS A 228 -19.08 4.93 0.50
C LYS A 228 -19.26 6.36 0.03
N ALA A 229 -19.08 7.34 0.92
CA ALA A 229 -19.17 8.76 0.58
C ALA A 229 -18.12 9.18 -0.47
N LEU A 230 -16.99 8.47 -0.54
CA LEU A 230 -15.94 8.63 -1.55
C LEU A 230 -16.15 7.75 -2.80
N GLY A 231 -17.29 7.07 -2.91
CA GLY A 231 -17.58 6.16 -4.03
C GLY A 231 -16.88 4.81 -3.97
N ILE A 232 -16.20 4.49 -2.85
CA ILE A 232 -15.54 3.21 -2.63
C ILE A 232 -16.57 2.22 -2.09
N VAL A 233 -16.87 1.18 -2.88
CA VAL A 233 -17.84 0.16 -2.51
C VAL A 233 -17.18 -1.22 -2.54
N TYR A 234 -17.36 -1.98 -1.46
CA TYR A 234 -17.08 -3.43 -1.46
C TYR A 234 -18.09 -4.10 -2.39
N LYS A 235 -17.61 -4.61 -3.52
CA LYS A 235 -18.36 -5.57 -4.32
C LYS A 235 -18.11 -6.96 -3.68
N GLU A 236 -19.11 -7.84 -3.64
CA GLU A 236 -18.94 -9.26 -3.26
C GLU A 236 -19.09 -10.12 -4.50
N TRP A 237 -18.19 -11.08 -4.73
CA TRP A 237 -18.22 -11.91 -5.93
C TRP A 237 -19.50 -12.77 -5.91
N LYS A 238 -20.41 -12.51 -6.85
CA LYS A 238 -21.66 -13.24 -7.03
C LYS A 238 -21.45 -14.23 -8.18
N ASP A 239 -21.14 -15.46 -7.79
CA ASP A 239 -21.09 -16.67 -8.64
C ASP A 239 -20.13 -16.72 -9.84
#